data_AF-K1S6Z4-F1
#
_entry.id   AF-K1S6Z4-F1
#
_cell.length_a   1.000
_cell.length_b   1.000
_cell.length_c   1.000
_cell.angle_alpha   90.00
_cell.angle_beta   90.00
_cell.angle_gamma   90.00
#
_symmetry.space_group_name_H-M   'P 1'
#
loop_
_entity.id
_entity.type
_entity.pdbx_description
1 polymer ?
#
loop_
_entity_poly.entity_id
_entity_poly.type
_entity_poly.pdbx_seq_one_letter_code
_entity_poly.pdbx_strand_id
1 'polypeptide(L)'
;MKALESQIKEFDKAIATQMELLPNVLISIPGIGPVYSAGIMAEIGDINRFNNQAALAKYAGLAWTQHQSGGFEAQNTRLIHSGNRF
;
A
#
# COMPACT_ATOMS: atom_id res chain seq x y z
N MET A 1 -19.99 23.40 -7.16
CA MET A 1 -18.63 22.88 -6.87
C MET A 1 -18.20 23.11 -5.42
N LYS A 2 -18.38 24.31 -4.82
CA LYS A 2 -18.01 24.58 -3.41
C LYS A 2 -18.55 23.60 -2.35
N ALA A 3 -19.76 23.05 -2.54
CA ALA A 3 -20.35 22.10 -1.60
C ALA A 3 -19.58 20.76 -1.54
N LEU A 4 -19.11 20.24 -2.69
CA LEU A 4 -18.31 19.01 -2.71
C LEU A 4 -16.93 19.21 -2.08
N GLU A 5 -16.29 20.35 -2.32
CA GLU A 5 -14.99 20.68 -1.71
C GLU A 5 -15.08 20.73 -0.18
N SER A 6 -16.17 21.28 0.35
CA SER A 6 -16.42 21.30 1.79
C SER A 6 -16.57 19.90 2.37
N GLN A 7 -17.28 19.01 1.65
CA GLN A 7 -17.46 17.62 2.08
C GLN A 7 -16.14 16.84 2.06
N ILE A 8 -15.32 17.01 1.02
CA ILE A 8 -13.98 16.39 0.96
C ILE A 8 -13.14 16.79 2.17
N LYS A 9 -13.13 18.08 2.50
CA LYS A 9 -12.37 18.60 3.65
C LYS A 9 -12.87 18.04 4.99
N GLU A 10 -14.17 17.82 5.11
CA GLU A 10 -14.77 17.23 6.31
C GLU A 10 -14.38 15.75 6.43
N PHE A 11 -14.38 15.00 5.33
CA PHE A 11 -13.89 13.62 5.30
C PHE A 11 -12.39 13.51 5.59
N ASP A 12 -11.55 14.37 5.02
CA ASP A 12 -10.11 14.40 5.30
C ASP A 12 -9.83 14.57 6.79
N LYS A 13 -10.59 15.45 7.44
CA LYS A 13 -10.49 15.70 8.88
C LYS A 13 -10.93 14.47 9.69
N ALA A 14 -12.04 13.84 9.31
CA ALA A 14 -12.52 12.63 9.97
C ALA A 14 -11.51 11.46 9.85
N ILE A 15 -10.92 11.28 8.67
CA ILE A 15 -9.87 10.27 8.43
C ILE A 15 -8.65 10.54 9.30
N ALA A 16 -8.19 11.79 9.37
CA ALA A 16 -7.04 12.15 10.21
C ALA A 16 -7.28 11.83 11.69
N THR A 17 -8.45 12.21 12.24
CA THR A 17 -8.81 11.90 13.63
C THR A 17 -8.88 10.40 13.90
N GLN A 18 -9.43 9.60 12.96
CA GLN A 18 -9.48 8.15 13.12
C GLN A 18 -8.08 7.51 13.08
N MET A 19 -7.18 8.03 12.24
CA MET A 19 -5.82 7.51 12.10
C MET A 19 -4.91 7.81 13.30
N GLU A 20 -5.19 8.87 14.07
CA GLU A 20 -4.47 9.15 15.33
C GLU A 20 -4.72 8.09 16.40
N LEU A 21 -5.89 7.43 16.37
CA LEU A 21 -6.26 6.39 17.33
C LEU A 21 -5.66 5.03 16.97
N LEU A 22 -5.21 4.85 15.72
CA LEU A 22 -4.68 3.59 15.23
C LEU A 22 -3.15 3.56 15.32
N PRO A 23 -2.55 2.48 15.85
CA PRO A 23 -1.11 2.30 15.78
C PRO A 23 -0.72 2.09 14.31
N ASN A 24 -0.20 3.13 13.66
CA ASN A 24 0.31 3.04 12.30
C ASN A 24 1.73 3.60 12.20
N VAL A 25 2.59 2.87 11.50
CA VAL A 25 3.98 3.28 11.24
C VAL A 25 4.12 4.09 9.95
N LEU A 26 3.10 4.09 9.10
CA LEU A 26 3.15 4.70 7.77
C LEU A 26 3.25 6.23 7.83
N ILE A 27 2.65 6.88 8.84
CA ILE A 27 2.76 8.33 9.03
C ILE A 27 4.19 8.78 9.38
N SER A 28 5.04 7.87 9.86
CA SER A 28 6.45 8.21 10.13
C SER A 28 7.28 8.44 8.86
N ILE A 29 6.77 8.00 7.69
CA ILE A 29 7.46 8.13 6.40
C ILE A 29 7.23 9.56 5.87
N PRO A 30 8.31 10.35 5.64
CA PRO A 30 8.17 11.69 5.09
C PRO A 30 7.41 11.66 3.75
N GLY A 31 6.37 12.48 3.64
CA GLY A 31 5.51 12.56 2.45
C GLY A 31 4.26 11.68 2.49
N ILE A 32 4.12 10.78 3.47
CA ILE A 32 2.88 10.00 3.67
C ILE A 32 2.06 10.62 4.81
N GLY A 33 0.99 11.32 4.44
CA GLY A 33 0.04 11.89 5.39
C GLY A 33 -1.04 10.91 5.87
N PRO A 34 -1.88 11.31 6.83
CA PRO A 34 -2.93 10.46 7.41
C PRO A 34 -3.90 9.88 6.37
N VAL A 35 -4.29 10.66 5.36
CA VAL A 35 -5.21 10.23 4.30
C VAL A 35 -4.60 9.16 3.40
N TYR A 36 -3.33 9.34 2.98
CA TYR A 36 -2.62 8.33 2.19
C TYR A 36 -2.36 7.05 2.98
N SER A 37 -1.97 7.21 4.25
CA SER A 37 -1.79 6.08 5.17
C SER A 37 -3.08 5.28 5.33
N ALA A 38 -4.21 5.96 5.53
CA ALA A 38 -5.53 5.34 5.61
C ALA A 38 -5.91 4.60 4.31
N GLY A 39 -5.60 5.18 3.14
CA GLY A 39 -5.82 4.53 1.85
C GLY A 39 -5.04 3.22 1.71
N ILE A 40 -3.73 3.25 2.02
CA ILE A 40 -2.87 2.06 1.99
C ILE A 40 -3.39 1.00 2.97
N MET A 41 -3.73 1.40 4.20
CA MET A 41 -4.30 0.48 5.19
C MET A 41 -5.65 -0.10 4.75
N ALA A 42 -6.50 0.68 4.10
CA ALA A 42 -7.78 0.22 3.58
C ALA A 42 -7.61 -0.80 2.45
N GLU A 43 -6.61 -0.62 1.58
CA GLU A 43 -6.33 -1.52 0.46
C GLU A 43 -5.69 -2.85 0.90
N ILE A 44 -4.82 -2.80 1.91
CA ILE A 44 -4.20 -3.98 2.52
C ILE A 44 -5.21 -4.70 3.42
N GLY A 45 -6.00 -3.96 4.19
CA GLY A 45 -6.87 -4.47 5.24
C GLY A 45 -6.06 -5.06 6.41
N ASP A 46 -6.37 -6.30 6.79
CA ASP A 46 -5.59 -7.01 7.80
C ASP A 46 -4.24 -7.47 7.25
N ILE A 47 -3.16 -6.89 7.78
CA ILE A 47 -1.78 -7.23 7.40
C ILE A 47 -1.43 -8.71 7.69
N ASN A 48 -2.09 -9.34 8.67
CA ASN A 48 -1.80 -10.72 9.06
C ASN A 48 -2.30 -11.76 8.04
N ARG A 49 -3.09 -11.34 7.04
CA ARG A 49 -3.51 -12.22 5.95
C ARG A 49 -2.35 -12.61 5.02
N PHE A 50 -1.23 -11.90 5.09
CA PHE A 50 -0.03 -12.17 4.30
C PHE A 50 0.98 -12.96 5.13
N ASN A 51 1.41 -14.11 4.60
CA ASN A 51 2.38 -14.97 5.27
C ASN A 51 3.75 -14.30 5.47
N ASN A 52 4.12 -13.34 4.60
CA ASN A 52 5.35 -12.58 4.69
C ASN A 52 5.28 -11.28 3.88
N GLN A 53 6.30 -10.43 4.06
CA GLN A 53 6.43 -9.15 3.36
C GLN A 53 6.54 -9.31 1.84
N ALA A 54 7.13 -10.41 1.35
CA ALA A 54 7.23 -10.68 -0.09
C ALA A 54 5.86 -10.97 -0.71
N ALA A 55 4.95 -11.62 0.02
CA ALA A 55 3.58 -11.86 -0.42
C ALA A 55 2.78 -10.56 -0.51
N LEU A 56 2.99 -9.63 0.44
CA LEU A 56 2.43 -8.28 0.36
C LEU A 56 2.99 -7.50 -0.83
N ALA A 57 4.31 -7.52 -1.05
CA ALA A 57 4.93 -6.85 -2.19
C ALA A 57 4.40 -7.40 -3.52
N LYS A 58 4.23 -8.73 -3.61
CA LYS A 58 3.59 -9.38 -4.76
C LYS A 58 2.16 -8.91 -4.96
N TYR A 59 1.37 -8.80 -3.89
CA TYR A 59 0.00 -8.27 -3.95
C TYR A 59 -0.06 -6.82 -4.43
N ALA A 60 0.88 -5.98 -3.98
CA ALA A 60 1.02 -4.60 -4.44
C ALA A 60 1.59 -4.48 -5.87
N GLY A 61 1.91 -5.60 -6.55
CA GLY A 61 2.56 -5.59 -7.86
C GLY A 61 4.03 -5.17 -7.84
N LEU A 62 4.63 -5.04 -6.66
CA LEU A 62 6.03 -4.68 -6.41
C LEU A 62 6.91 -5.93 -6.33
N ALA A 63 6.74 -6.84 -7.28
CA ALA A 63 7.53 -8.07 -7.36
C ALA A 63 8.08 -8.28 -8.76
N TRP A 64 9.19 -9.02 -8.84
CA TRP A 64 9.89 -9.29 -10.09
C TRP A 64 9.81 -10.76 -10.44
N THR A 65 9.82 -11.05 -11.75
CA THR A 65 9.93 -12.40 -12.28
C THR A 65 11.25 -13.03 -11.85
N GLN A 66 11.25 -14.32 -11.55
CA GLN A 66 12.50 -15.05 -11.34
C GLN A 66 12.90 -15.73 -12.65
N HIS A 67 14.14 -15.55 -13.09
CA HIS A 67 14.67 -16.22 -14.27
C HIS A 67 15.96 -16.96 -13.90
N GLN A 68 15.79 -18.23 -13.55
CA GLN A 68 16.87 -19.12 -13.13
C GLN A 68 17.02 -20.29 -14.12
N SER A 69 18.26 -20.64 -14.45
CA SER A 69 18.62 -21.82 -15.24
C SER A 69 19.84 -22.51 -14.63
N GLY A 70 19.64 -23.69 -14.03
CA GLY A 70 20.70 -24.42 -13.32
C GLY A 70 21.28 -23.58 -12.17
N GLY A 71 22.59 -23.33 -12.20
CA GLY A 71 23.30 -22.48 -11.24
C GLY A 71 23.30 -20.98 -11.56
N PHE A 72 22.65 -20.55 -12.65
CA PHE A 72 22.58 -19.14 -13.05
C PHE A 72 21.24 -18.53 -12.65
N GLU A 73 21.29 -17.38 -11.96
CA GLU A 73 20.13 -16.54 -11.64
C GLU A 73 20.33 -15.15 -12.24
N ALA A 74 19.38 -14.70 -13.05
CA ALA A 74 19.45 -13.38 -13.69
C ALA A 74 19.15 -12.27 -12.67
N GLN A 75 20.01 -11.25 -12.61
CA GLN A 75 19.83 -10.10 -11.70
C GLN A 75 18.85 -9.05 -12.24
N ASN A 76 18.66 -8.99 -13.56
CA ASN A 76 17.74 -8.06 -14.20
C ASN A 76 16.55 -8.84 -14.75
N THR A 77 15.41 -8.72 -14.07
CA THR A 77 14.18 -9.42 -14.41
C THR A 77 13.01 -8.45 -14.52
N ARG A 78 11.98 -8.85 -15.25
CA ARG A 78 10.82 -7.98 -15.51
C ARG A 78 9.91 -7.94 -14.28
N LEU A 79 9.31 -6.78 -14.02
CA LEU A 79 8.24 -6.64 -13.01
C LEU A 79 7.07 -7.58 -13.37
N ILE A 80 6.49 -8.23 -12.37
CA ILE A 80 5.28 -9.02 -12.59
C ILE A 80 4.08 -8.09 -12.76
N HIS A 81 3.28 -8.32 -13.81
CA HIS A 81 2.01 -7.62 -14.00
C HIS A 81 0.84 -8.43 -13.40
N SER A 82 1.02 -8.89 -12.16
CA SER A 82 0.03 -9.69 -11.43
C SER A 82 -0.08 -9.21 -9.98
N GLY A 83 -0.54 -7.97 -9.80
CA GLY A 83 -0.96 -7.43 -8.51
C GLY A 83 -2.47 -7.62 -8.27
N ASN A 84 -2.96 -7.07 -7.16
CA ASN A 84 -4.39 -6.94 -6.92
C ASN A 84 -5.06 -6.23 -8.11
N ARG A 85 -6.20 -6.77 -8.57
CA ARG A 85 -6.95 -6.26 -9.73
C ARG A 85 -8.07 -5.29 -9.34
N PHE A 86 -8.34 -5.15 -8.05
CA PHE A 86 -9.42 -4.36 -7.49
C PHE A 86 -8.87 -3.15 -6.74
#